data_AF-A0A7W0A142-F1
#
_entry.id   AF-A0A7W0A142-F1
#
_cell.length_a   1.000
_cell.length_b   1.000
_cell.length_c   1.000
_cell.angle_alpha   90.00
_cell.angle_beta   90.00
_cell.angle_gamma   90.00
#
_symmetry.space_group_name_H-M   'P 1'
#
loop_
_entity.id
_entity.type
_entity.pdbx_description
1 polymer ?
#
loop_
_entity_poly.entity_id
_entity_poly.type
_entity_poly.pdbx_seq_one_letter_code
_entity_poly.pdbx_strand_id
1 'polypeptide(L)'
;MAGLATAWEYHREPPGEDLQARLASLGADRWELVAALGGGEMIFKRPVVTFRERVTLDQRRAVFRQFGHALPDDEPSSSPVGSGPGLARDDVIEASGILHPGIAHLLASTGHTDSFTICDAGFPVPVGPERIDLAWVAGQPTTLGVLGPIRATFGIDRVVIAAEAEVISPGFAASLRELLGDTPVEAVSHLELKRLSRAGRATIRTGDTTPYANLIVVAG
;
A
#
# COMPACT_ATOMS: atom_id res chain seq x y z
N MET A 1 -6.16 11.77 -11.02
CA MET A 1 -6.43 10.58 -11.85
C MET A 1 -6.83 9.47 -10.90
N ALA A 2 -8.09 9.03 -10.95
CA ALA A 2 -8.68 8.06 -10.02
C ALA A 2 -7.94 6.71 -10.08
N GLY A 3 -7.52 6.19 -8.93
CA GLY A 3 -7.04 4.83 -8.79
C GLY A 3 -8.13 3.85 -9.23
N LEU A 4 -7.74 2.79 -9.94
CA LEU A 4 -8.63 1.72 -10.33
C LEU A 4 -9.04 0.94 -9.08
N ALA A 5 -10.01 1.46 -8.33
CA ALA A 5 -10.76 0.63 -7.40
C ALA A 5 -11.43 -0.46 -8.24
N THR A 6 -11.17 -1.73 -7.94
CA THR A 6 -11.97 -2.84 -8.47
C THR A 6 -13.39 -2.59 -8.01
N ALA A 7 -14.23 -2.07 -8.90
CA ALA A 7 -15.63 -1.86 -8.60
C ALA A 7 -16.27 -3.24 -8.40
N TRP A 8 -17.17 -3.36 -7.42
CA TRP A 8 -17.86 -4.61 -7.12
C TRP A 8 -19.31 -4.49 -7.54
N GLU A 9 -19.81 -5.50 -8.23
CA GLU A 9 -21.23 -5.66 -8.50
C GLU A 9 -21.82 -6.58 -7.43
N TYR A 10 -22.99 -6.22 -6.90
CA TYR A 10 -23.70 -7.01 -5.91
C TYR A 10 -25.06 -7.44 -6.45
N HIS A 11 -25.40 -8.70 -6.24
CA HIS A 11 -26.68 -9.28 -6.65
C HIS A 11 -27.39 -9.88 -5.43
N ARG A 12 -28.70 -9.68 -5.34
CA ARG A 12 -29.55 -10.27 -4.30
C ARG A 12 -30.43 -11.32 -4.95
N GLU A 13 -30.32 -12.55 -4.48
CA GLU A 13 -31.14 -13.66 -4.94
C GLU A 13 -32.21 -13.96 -3.89
N PRO A 14 -33.51 -13.79 -4.22
CA PRO A 14 -34.59 -14.13 -3.31
C PRO A 14 -34.71 -15.66 -3.13
N PRO A 15 -35.38 -16.14 -2.07
CA PRO A 15 -35.70 -17.56 -1.93
C PRO A 15 -36.58 -18.04 -3.09
N GLY A 16 -36.24 -19.19 -3.66
CA GLY A 16 -36.95 -19.75 -4.83
C GLY A 16 -36.92 -21.28 -4.87
N GLU A 17 -37.82 -21.86 -5.66
CA GLU A 17 -38.06 -23.32 -5.68
C GLU A 17 -36.93 -24.13 -6.34
N ASP A 18 -36.15 -23.54 -7.25
CA ASP A 18 -35.01 -24.21 -7.92
C ASP A 18 -33.68 -23.54 -7.59
N LEU A 19 -33.31 -23.63 -6.31
CA LEU A 19 -32.08 -23.06 -5.78
C LEU A 19 -30.82 -23.63 -6.46
N GLN A 20 -30.83 -24.92 -6.80
CA GLN A 20 -29.65 -25.59 -7.36
C GLN A 20 -29.33 -25.09 -8.77
N ALA A 21 -30.32 -24.95 -9.65
CA ALA A 21 -30.12 -24.39 -10.98
C ALA A 21 -29.67 -22.93 -10.92
N ARG A 22 -30.22 -22.15 -9.97
CA ARG A 22 -29.84 -20.74 -9.77
C ARG A 22 -28.41 -20.59 -9.27
N LEU A 23 -27.98 -21.39 -8.30
CA LEU A 23 -26.60 -21.38 -7.81
C LEU A 23 -25.60 -21.82 -8.89
N ALA A 24 -25.95 -22.82 -9.71
CA ALA A 24 -25.12 -23.24 -10.83
C ALA A 24 -24.93 -22.12 -11.87
N SER A 25 -26.02 -21.41 -12.22
CA SER A 25 -25.95 -20.25 -13.13
C SER A 25 -25.11 -19.12 -12.55
N LEU A 26 -25.30 -18.77 -11.27
CA LEU A 26 -24.55 -17.70 -10.61
C LEU A 26 -23.05 -18.06 -10.52
N GLY A 27 -22.71 -19.31 -10.23
CA GLY A 27 -21.34 -19.79 -10.22
C GLY A 27 -20.67 -19.72 -11.60
N ALA A 28 -21.38 -20.09 -12.68
CA ALA A 28 -20.89 -19.97 -14.05
C ALA A 28 -20.57 -18.51 -14.43
N ASP A 29 -21.38 -17.56 -13.93
CA ASP A 29 -21.19 -16.12 -14.12
C ASP A 29 -20.21 -15.48 -13.12
N ARG A 30 -19.49 -16.31 -12.35
CA ARG A 30 -18.47 -15.95 -11.36
C ARG A 30 -18.97 -15.07 -10.22
N TRP A 31 -20.21 -15.28 -9.80
CA TRP A 31 -20.73 -14.69 -8.57
C TRP A 31 -20.26 -15.48 -7.35
N GLU A 32 -19.77 -14.76 -6.35
CA GLU A 32 -19.35 -15.31 -5.06
C GLU A 32 -20.43 -15.05 -4.01
N LEU A 33 -20.87 -16.08 -3.29
CA LEU A 33 -21.80 -15.93 -2.18
C LEU A 33 -21.14 -15.17 -1.03
N VAL A 34 -21.78 -14.10 -0.57
CA VAL A 34 -21.32 -13.23 0.52
C VAL A 34 -22.06 -13.51 1.81
N ALA A 35 -23.39 -13.68 1.72
CA ALA A 35 -24.23 -13.91 2.88
C ALA A 35 -25.52 -14.65 2.50
N ALA A 36 -26.02 -15.47 3.42
CA ALA A 36 -27.39 -16.00 3.40
C ALA A 36 -28.15 -15.39 4.59
N LEU A 37 -29.26 -14.70 4.31
CA LEU A 37 -30.06 -13.97 5.27
C LEU A 37 -31.26 -14.81 5.75
N GLY A 38 -31.80 -14.44 6.92
CA GLY A 38 -33.02 -15.04 7.43
C GLY A 38 -34.18 -14.88 6.44
N GLY A 39 -34.87 -15.97 6.13
CA GLY A 39 -35.91 -16.02 5.09
C GLY A 39 -35.45 -16.59 3.75
N GLY A 40 -34.17 -16.98 3.61
CA GLY A 40 -33.65 -17.69 2.42
C GLY A 40 -33.17 -16.78 1.29
N GLU A 41 -33.10 -15.47 1.51
CA GLU A 41 -32.47 -14.52 0.60
C GLU A 41 -30.94 -14.65 0.69
N MET A 42 -30.24 -14.54 -0.45
CA MET A 42 -28.79 -14.62 -0.53
C MET A 42 -28.21 -13.39 -1.22
N ILE A 43 -27.02 -12.96 -0.79
CA ILE A 43 -26.28 -11.85 -1.41
C ILE A 43 -25.02 -12.40 -2.05
N PHE A 44 -24.79 -12.02 -3.30
CA PHE A 44 -23.60 -12.36 -4.07
C PHE A 44 -22.83 -11.11 -4.46
N LYS A 45 -21.53 -11.26 -4.71
CA LYS A 45 -20.67 -10.23 -5.29
C LYS A 45 -19.86 -10.78 -6.45
N ARG A 46 -19.45 -9.92 -7.38
CA ARG A 46 -18.38 -10.22 -8.34
C ARG A 46 -17.59 -8.95 -8.69
N PRO A 47 -16.32 -9.07 -9.09
CA PRO A 47 -15.54 -7.91 -9.53
C PRO A 47 -16.05 -7.41 -10.90
N VAL A 48 -16.21 -6.10 -11.05
CA VAL A 48 -16.49 -5.44 -12.32
C VAL A 48 -15.18 -5.37 -13.11
N VAL A 49 -15.03 -6.27 -14.07
CA VAL A 49 -13.82 -6.36 -14.89
C VAL A 49 -13.77 -5.17 -15.86
N THR A 50 -12.77 -4.31 -15.69
CA THR A 50 -12.55 -3.16 -16.57
C THR A 50 -11.90 -3.58 -17.89
N PHE A 51 -11.94 -2.72 -18.92
CA PHE A 51 -11.32 -3.04 -20.23
C PHE A 51 -9.84 -3.42 -20.14
N ARG A 52 -9.10 -2.84 -19.19
CA ARG A 52 -7.67 -3.11 -18.99
C ARG A 52 -7.39 -4.50 -18.41
N GLU A 53 -8.35 -5.09 -17.70
CA GLU A 53 -8.24 -6.42 -17.09
C GLU A 53 -8.80 -7.53 -18.01
N ARG A 54 -9.34 -7.16 -19.18
CA ARG A 54 -9.83 -8.12 -20.18
C ARG A 54 -8.70 -8.86 -20.91
N VAL A 55 -7.44 -8.45 -20.75
CA VAL A 55 -6.28 -9.10 -21.39
C VAL A 55 -5.49 -9.87 -20.34
N THR A 56 -5.48 -11.20 -20.44
CA THR A 56 -4.76 -12.06 -19.49
C THR A 56 -3.25 -11.86 -19.60
N LEU A 57 -2.51 -12.22 -18.54
CA LEU A 57 -1.04 -12.22 -18.54
C LEU A 57 -0.47 -13.04 -19.69
N ASP A 58 -1.10 -14.16 -20.06
CA ASP A 58 -0.70 -14.99 -21.20
C ASP A 58 -0.96 -14.30 -22.54
N GLN A 59 -2.09 -13.61 -22.68
CA GLN A 59 -2.37 -12.80 -23.88
C GLN A 59 -1.37 -11.65 -24.01
N ARG A 60 -1.00 -11.01 -22.89
CA ARG A 60 0.04 -9.99 -22.84
C ARG A 60 1.38 -10.57 -23.29
N ARG A 61 1.81 -11.70 -22.72
CA ARG A 61 3.06 -12.41 -23.10
C ARG A 61 3.10 -12.82 -24.59
N ALA A 62 1.96 -13.19 -25.16
CA ALA A 62 1.86 -13.50 -26.58
C ALA A 62 2.08 -12.24 -27.45
N VAL A 63 1.49 -11.11 -27.08
CA VAL A 63 1.67 -9.82 -27.75
C VAL A 63 3.12 -9.35 -27.68
N PHE A 64 3.75 -9.36 -26.51
CA PHE A 64 5.15 -8.91 -26.35
C PHE A 64 6.14 -9.75 -27.19
N ARG A 65 5.94 -11.07 -27.25
CA ARG A 65 6.71 -11.97 -28.14
C ARG A 65 6.51 -11.64 -29.62
N GLN A 66 5.27 -11.38 -30.03
CA GLN A 66 4.94 -11.07 -31.43
C GLN A 66 5.60 -9.77 -31.93
N PHE A 67 5.80 -8.79 -31.03
CA PHE A 67 6.41 -7.51 -31.37
C PHE A 67 7.90 -7.42 -30.99
N GLY A 68 8.54 -8.54 -30.62
CA GLY A 68 10.00 -8.61 -30.44
C GLY A 68 10.53 -7.86 -29.21
N HIS A 69 9.70 -7.62 -28.21
CA HIS A 69 10.11 -6.97 -26.97
C HIS A 69 10.49 -8.02 -25.91
N ALA A 70 11.63 -7.83 -25.24
CA ALA A 70 12.08 -8.69 -24.14
C ALA A 70 11.13 -8.58 -22.93
N LEU A 71 10.90 -9.72 -22.25
CA LEU A 71 10.14 -9.75 -21.01
C LEU A 71 11.08 -9.35 -19.85
N PRO A 72 10.61 -8.59 -18.84
CA PRO A 72 11.49 -7.99 -17.83
C PRO A 72 12.22 -8.96 -16.88
N ASP A 73 11.95 -10.28 -16.93
CA ASP A 73 12.29 -11.21 -15.84
C ASP A 73 13.19 -12.42 -16.24
N ASP A 74 13.86 -12.42 -17.39
CA ASP A 74 14.66 -13.57 -17.87
C ASP A 74 16.19 -13.43 -17.59
N GLU A 75 16.64 -13.48 -16.33
CA GLU A 75 18.05 -13.72 -15.95
C GLU A 75 18.17 -14.98 -15.06
N PRO A 76 19.04 -15.98 -15.37
CA PRO A 76 19.03 -17.27 -14.69
C PRO A 76 20.08 -17.38 -13.56
N SER A 77 19.65 -17.77 -12.36
CA SER A 77 20.53 -18.16 -11.25
C SER A 77 20.69 -19.68 -11.17
N SER A 78 21.94 -20.14 -11.26
CA SER A 78 22.37 -21.54 -11.22
C SER A 78 22.73 -22.00 -9.80
N SER A 79 22.11 -23.08 -9.30
CA SER A 79 22.76 -24.15 -8.51
C SER A 79 21.81 -25.31 -8.16
N PRO A 80 22.32 -26.55 -7.96
CA PRO A 80 21.54 -27.77 -8.07
C PRO A 80 20.93 -28.25 -6.75
N VAL A 81 19.82 -28.97 -6.91
CA VAL A 81 18.89 -29.48 -5.90
C VAL A 81 19.49 -30.66 -5.12
N GLY A 82 19.45 -30.56 -3.78
CA GLY A 82 19.57 -31.69 -2.85
C GLY A 82 18.22 -32.01 -2.23
N SER A 83 17.79 -33.26 -2.37
CA SER A 83 16.45 -33.80 -2.10
C SER A 83 16.15 -34.13 -0.62
N GLY A 84 15.00 -33.67 -0.14
CA GLY A 84 14.30 -34.17 1.06
C GLY A 84 12.82 -33.74 1.02
N PRO A 85 11.85 -34.54 1.50
CA PRO A 85 10.44 -34.18 1.44
C PRO A 85 10.11 -33.26 2.62
N GLY A 86 10.18 -31.95 2.39
CA GLY A 86 9.74 -30.93 3.33
C GLY A 86 8.81 -29.97 2.60
N LEU A 87 7.59 -29.81 3.12
CA LEU A 87 6.55 -28.84 2.78
C LEU A 87 7.04 -27.75 1.80
N ALA A 88 6.47 -27.74 0.59
CA ALA A 88 6.85 -26.83 -0.48
C ALA A 88 6.83 -25.37 0.02
N ARG A 89 7.92 -24.64 -0.28
CA ARG A 89 8.17 -23.25 0.12
C ARG A 89 7.25 -22.23 -0.58
N ASP A 90 6.19 -22.68 -1.25
CA ASP A 90 5.35 -21.88 -2.15
C ASP A 90 4.18 -21.17 -1.42
N ASP A 91 3.95 -21.47 -0.14
CA ASP A 91 2.96 -20.77 0.71
C ASP A 91 3.52 -19.51 1.39
N VAL A 92 4.80 -19.19 1.17
CA VAL A 92 5.44 -18.01 1.74
C VAL A 92 5.19 -16.86 0.78
N ILE A 93 4.39 -15.87 1.20
CA ILE A 93 4.40 -14.55 0.56
C ILE A 93 5.85 -14.08 0.57
N GLU A 94 6.47 -13.97 -0.61
CA GLU A 94 7.77 -13.33 -0.80
C GLU A 94 7.70 -11.94 -0.15
N ALA A 95 8.23 -11.83 1.07
CA ALA A 95 8.07 -10.68 1.96
C ALA A 95 8.98 -9.50 1.58
N SER A 96 9.33 -9.39 0.29
CA SER A 96 10.13 -8.28 -0.21
C SER A 96 9.23 -7.10 -0.54
N GLY A 97 9.12 -6.14 0.38
CA GLY A 97 8.56 -4.81 0.10
C GLY A 97 7.37 -4.40 0.98
N ILE A 98 6.77 -3.27 0.62
CA ILE A 98 5.61 -2.70 1.33
C ILE A 98 4.33 -3.46 0.97
N LEU A 99 3.77 -4.17 1.96
CA LEU A 99 2.52 -4.92 1.78
C LEU A 99 1.26 -4.07 1.95
N HIS A 100 1.34 -2.96 2.67
CA HIS A 100 0.16 -2.12 2.91
C HIS A 100 -0.29 -1.49 1.58
N PRO A 101 -1.48 -1.81 1.06
CA PRO A 101 -1.87 -1.47 -0.30
C PRO A 101 -1.88 0.04 -0.57
N GLY A 102 -2.33 0.84 0.42
CA GLY A 102 -2.30 2.29 0.30
C GLY A 102 -0.89 2.87 0.26
N ILE A 103 0.06 2.29 0.99
CA ILE A 103 1.44 2.78 0.98
C ILE A 103 2.12 2.32 -0.31
N ALA A 104 1.91 1.07 -0.72
CA ALA A 104 2.41 0.56 -2.00
C ALA A 104 1.92 1.42 -3.18
N HIS A 105 0.63 1.76 -3.21
CA HIS A 105 0.06 2.65 -4.22
C HIS A 105 0.66 4.06 -4.16
N LEU A 106 0.80 4.63 -2.96
CA LEU A 106 1.44 5.93 -2.77
C LEU A 106 2.85 5.92 -3.37
N LEU A 107 3.71 4.99 -2.94
CA LEU A 107 5.10 4.94 -3.39
C LEU A 107 5.19 4.72 -4.91
N ALA A 108 4.42 3.79 -5.47
CA ALA A 108 4.42 3.51 -6.91
C ALA A 108 3.88 4.67 -7.76
N SER A 109 3.07 5.55 -7.19
CA SER A 109 2.51 6.70 -7.90
C SER A 109 3.23 8.02 -7.60
N THR A 110 4.19 8.05 -6.68
CA THR A 110 4.92 9.28 -6.28
C THR A 110 6.04 9.56 -7.28
N GLY A 111 5.99 10.73 -7.92
CA GLY A 111 7.01 11.17 -8.87
C GLY A 111 8.15 11.96 -8.21
N HIS A 112 9.19 12.27 -8.96
CA HIS A 112 10.29 13.12 -8.49
C HIS A 112 9.77 14.48 -7.99
N THR A 113 10.29 14.96 -6.87
CA THR A 113 9.84 16.16 -6.11
C THR A 113 8.47 16.10 -5.45
N ASP A 114 7.67 15.05 -5.70
CA ASP A 114 6.47 14.84 -4.91
C ASP A 114 6.87 14.59 -3.44
N SER A 115 5.94 14.85 -2.53
CA SER A 115 6.16 14.59 -1.12
C SER A 115 4.96 13.93 -0.46
N PHE A 116 5.19 13.24 0.64
CA PHE A 116 4.14 12.73 1.52
C PHE A 116 4.58 12.85 2.98
N THR A 117 3.62 12.90 3.88
CA THR A 117 3.87 13.06 5.32
C THR A 117 3.73 11.72 6.03
N ILE A 118 4.64 11.41 6.96
CA ILE A 118 4.45 10.37 7.98
C ILE A 118 4.34 11.10 9.31
N CYS A 119 3.25 10.91 10.05
CA CYS A 119 2.96 11.70 11.23
C CYS A 119 2.62 10.86 12.46
N ASP A 120 2.84 11.46 13.63
CA ASP A 120 2.43 10.94 14.93
C ASP A 120 0.89 10.92 15.07
N ALA A 121 0.39 10.35 16.17
CA ALA A 121 -1.03 10.17 16.42
C ALA A 121 -1.79 11.50 16.64
N GLY A 122 -1.08 12.56 17.05
CA GLY A 122 -1.63 13.88 17.41
C GLY A 122 -1.57 14.93 16.29
N PHE A 123 -0.86 14.64 15.20
CA PHE A 123 -0.73 15.58 14.09
C PHE A 123 -2.06 15.82 13.36
N PRO A 124 -2.46 17.08 13.13
CA PRO A 124 -3.70 17.39 12.42
C PRO A 124 -3.54 17.08 10.93
N VAL A 125 -4.08 15.94 10.48
CA VAL A 125 -4.08 15.54 9.08
C VAL A 125 -4.89 16.55 8.26
N PRO A 126 -4.29 17.26 7.28
CA PRO A 126 -4.99 18.27 6.51
C PRO A 126 -6.02 17.66 5.55
N VAL A 127 -7.01 18.45 5.16
CA VAL A 127 -7.92 18.12 4.04
C VAL A 127 -7.17 18.32 2.72
N GLY A 128 -7.22 17.34 1.82
CA GLY A 128 -6.60 17.41 0.50
C GLY A 128 -5.77 16.16 0.20
N PRO A 129 -4.63 15.95 0.88
CA PRO A 129 -3.83 14.74 0.74
C PRO A 129 -4.62 13.48 1.10
N GLU A 130 -4.30 12.36 0.46
CA GLU A 130 -4.86 11.06 0.83
C GLU A 130 -4.48 10.71 2.28
N ARG A 131 -5.44 10.27 3.10
CA ARG A 131 -5.17 9.82 4.46
C ARG A 131 -5.02 8.31 4.51
N ILE A 132 -3.83 7.84 4.90
CA ILE A 132 -3.53 6.43 5.17
C ILE A 132 -3.37 6.30 6.69
N ASP A 133 -4.38 5.79 7.38
CA ASP A 133 -4.36 5.68 8.85
C ASP A 133 -3.94 4.27 9.29
N LEU A 134 -2.78 4.18 9.93
CA LEU A 134 -2.21 2.95 10.47
C LEU A 134 -2.35 2.87 12.00
N ALA A 135 -2.88 3.92 12.64
CA ALA A 135 -2.95 4.01 14.10
C ALA A 135 -4.03 3.06 14.64
N TRP A 136 -3.61 1.95 15.24
CA TRP A 136 -4.50 0.96 15.85
C TRP A 136 -4.35 0.92 17.38
N VAL A 137 -3.14 1.13 17.90
CA VAL A 137 -2.81 1.23 19.32
C VAL A 137 -1.77 2.33 19.53
N ALA A 138 -1.80 2.99 20.70
CA ALA A 138 -0.80 3.99 21.08
C ALA A 138 0.62 3.41 21.03
N GLY A 139 1.53 4.12 20.39
CA GLY A 139 2.91 3.72 20.14
C GLY A 139 3.11 2.77 18.95
N GLN A 140 2.04 2.34 18.25
CA GLN A 140 2.17 1.33 17.18
C GLN A 140 1.29 1.60 15.93
N PRO A 141 1.89 1.55 14.72
CA PRO A 141 3.32 1.58 14.44
C PRO A 141 3.94 2.95 14.79
N THR A 142 5.27 3.02 14.93
CA THR A 142 6.00 4.29 15.11
C THR A 142 6.30 4.95 13.76
N THR A 143 6.56 6.26 13.75
CA THR A 143 6.91 7.01 12.53
C THR A 143 8.17 6.43 11.88
N LEU A 144 9.19 6.10 12.67
CA LEU A 144 10.42 5.49 12.17
C LEU A 144 10.23 4.02 11.74
N GLY A 145 9.34 3.28 12.42
CA GLY A 145 8.98 1.92 12.04
C GLY A 145 8.27 1.84 10.68
N VAL A 146 7.56 2.90 10.30
CA VAL A 146 6.98 3.04 8.95
C VAL A 146 8.02 3.54 7.95
N LEU A 147 8.87 4.51 8.32
CA LEU A 147 9.88 5.06 7.42
C LEU A 147 10.95 4.03 7.02
N GLY A 148 11.36 3.14 7.91
CA GLY A 148 12.44 2.17 7.64
C GLY A 148 12.17 1.26 6.43
N PRO A 149 11.04 0.52 6.40
CA PRO A 149 10.65 -0.27 5.24
C PRO A 149 10.45 0.56 3.95
N ILE A 150 9.95 1.79 4.08
CA ILE A 150 9.79 2.70 2.93
C ILE A 150 11.17 3.04 2.35
N ARG A 151 12.12 3.45 3.18
CA ARG A 151 13.50 3.77 2.75
C ARG A 151 14.19 2.60 2.03
N ALA A 152 13.88 1.37 2.39
CA ALA A 152 14.46 0.18 1.75
C ALA A 152 13.98 -0.03 0.29
N THR A 153 12.87 0.60 -0.11
CA THR A 153 12.22 0.37 -1.41
C THR A 153 11.89 1.65 -2.18
N PHE A 154 12.20 2.83 -1.63
CA PHE A 154 11.82 4.12 -2.17
C PHE A 154 12.98 5.13 -2.14
N GLY A 155 13.19 5.84 -3.25
CA GLY A 155 14.19 6.90 -3.37
C GLY A 155 13.77 8.14 -2.58
N ILE A 156 14.57 8.52 -1.57
CA ILE A 156 14.34 9.70 -0.74
C ILE A 156 15.42 10.73 -1.06
N ASP A 157 15.01 11.86 -1.63
CA ASP A 157 15.88 13.02 -1.85
C ASP A 157 16.24 13.67 -0.51
N ARG A 158 15.22 14.00 0.29
CA ARG A 158 15.39 14.60 1.62
C ARG A 158 14.18 14.39 2.50
N VAL A 159 14.37 14.59 3.80
CA VAL A 159 13.31 14.56 4.80
C VAL A 159 13.22 15.92 5.51
N VAL A 160 12.02 16.44 5.70
CA VAL A 160 11.76 17.69 6.44
C VAL A 160 11.09 17.36 7.77
N ILE A 161 11.60 17.88 8.87
CA ILE A 161 11.04 17.72 10.23
C ILE A 161 10.76 19.08 10.89
N ALA A 162 10.02 19.05 11.99
CA ALA A 162 9.89 20.20 12.87
C ALA A 162 11.20 20.43 13.63
N ALA A 163 11.72 21.66 13.66
CA ALA A 163 12.89 22.07 14.44
C ALA A 163 12.68 21.81 15.94
N GLU A 164 11.44 21.91 16.40
CA GLU A 164 11.03 21.56 17.75
C GLU A 164 11.34 20.08 18.11
N ALA A 165 11.36 19.17 17.13
CA ALA A 165 11.71 17.77 17.35
C ALA A 165 13.16 17.59 17.82
N GLU A 166 14.08 18.47 17.39
CA GLU A 166 15.49 18.41 17.80
C GLU A 166 15.68 18.76 19.29
N VAL A 167 14.80 19.60 19.83
CA VAL A 167 14.86 20.08 21.21
C VAL A 167 14.00 19.22 22.13
N ILE A 168 12.77 18.90 21.71
CA ILE A 168 11.77 18.23 22.55
C ILE A 168 11.86 16.71 22.45
N SER A 169 12.33 16.18 21.32
CA SER A 169 12.47 14.74 21.10
C SER A 169 13.80 14.39 20.43
N PRO A 170 14.94 14.76 21.06
CA PRO A 170 16.27 14.56 20.49
C PRO A 170 16.58 13.10 20.15
N GLY A 171 16.02 12.14 20.91
CA GLY A 171 16.15 10.71 20.62
C GLY A 171 15.51 10.29 19.29
N PHE A 172 14.34 10.86 18.96
CA PHE A 172 13.71 10.67 17.66
C PHE A 172 14.56 11.29 16.54
N ALA A 173 15.00 12.54 16.73
CA ALA A 173 15.81 13.24 15.72
C ALA A 173 17.16 12.55 15.47
N ALA A 174 17.78 11.96 16.50
CA ALA A 174 19.01 11.17 16.37
C ALA A 174 18.75 9.86 15.62
N SER A 175 17.72 9.11 16.03
CA SER A 175 17.35 7.83 15.39
C SER A 175 16.93 8.01 13.93
N LEU A 176 16.27 9.13 13.61
CA LEU A 176 15.91 9.49 12.24
C LEU A 176 17.16 9.69 11.37
N ARG A 177 18.14 10.44 11.87
CA ARG A 177 19.40 10.69 11.14
C ARG A 177 20.20 9.42 10.94
N GLU A 178 20.26 8.58 11.97
CA GLU A 178 20.89 7.26 11.88
C GLU A 178 20.20 6.38 10.82
N LEU A 179 18.87 6.36 10.82
CA LEU A 179 18.09 5.61 9.83
C LEU A 179 18.32 6.11 8.40
N LEU A 180 18.44 7.42 8.21
CA LEU A 180 18.58 8.06 6.90
C LEU A 180 20.01 7.99 6.35
N GLY A 181 21.03 8.02 7.20
CA GLY A 181 22.43 8.07 6.78
C GLY A 181 22.75 9.41 6.13
N ASP A 182 23.22 9.39 4.89
CA ASP A 182 23.61 10.59 4.14
C ASP A 182 22.42 11.37 3.54
N THR A 183 21.19 10.82 3.59
CA THR A 183 20.00 11.53 3.10
C THR A 183 19.77 12.80 3.94
N PRO A 184 19.72 14.00 3.31
CA PRO A 184 19.52 15.26 4.01
C PRO A 184 18.27 15.30 4.89
N VAL A 185 18.44 15.88 6.09
CA VAL A 185 17.35 16.20 7.01
C VAL A 185 17.29 17.71 7.21
N GLU A 186 16.21 18.32 6.75
CA GLU A 186 15.93 19.75 6.91
C GLU A 186 15.00 19.98 8.10
N ALA A 187 15.24 21.05 8.85
CA ALA A 187 14.42 21.45 9.98
C ALA A 187 13.69 22.77 9.68
N VAL A 188 12.37 22.78 9.86
CA VAL A 188 11.51 23.97 9.73
C VAL A 188 10.64 24.12 10.98
N SER A 189 10.00 25.26 11.22
CA SER A 189 9.08 25.35 12.36
C SER A 189 7.92 24.34 12.22
N HIS A 190 7.37 23.86 13.34
CA HIS A 190 6.21 22.96 13.31
C HIS A 190 4.99 23.57 12.60
N LEU A 191 4.83 24.90 12.69
CA LEU A 191 3.80 25.61 11.94
C LEU A 191 4.02 25.50 10.42
N GLU A 192 5.26 25.66 9.97
CA GLU A 192 5.63 25.54 8.57
C GLU A 192 5.52 24.10 8.07
N LEU A 193 5.92 23.11 8.88
CA LEU A 193 5.73 21.69 8.58
C LEU A 193 4.24 21.36 8.30
N LYS A 194 3.33 21.89 9.13
CA LYS A 194 1.87 21.76 8.91
C LYS A 194 1.37 22.48 7.66
N ARG A 195 2.05 23.55 7.23
CA ARG A 195 1.72 24.27 6.00
C ARG A 195 2.13 23.43 4.78
N LEU A 196 3.36 22.91 4.82
CA LEU A 196 3.95 22.10 3.76
C LEU A 196 3.20 20.77 3.57
N SER A 197 2.79 20.11 4.66
CA SER A 197 2.08 18.81 4.59
C SER A 197 0.78 18.86 3.79
N ARG A 198 0.16 20.03 3.63
CA ARG A 198 -1.07 20.22 2.83
C ARG A 198 -0.86 20.00 1.34
N ALA A 199 0.35 20.21 0.84
CA ALA A 199 0.70 20.03 -0.56
C ALA A 199 1.17 18.60 -0.87
N GLY A 200 1.33 17.76 0.15
CA GLY A 200 1.74 16.38 -0.02
C GLY A 200 0.68 15.53 -0.72
N ARG A 201 1.12 14.42 -1.31
CA ARG A 201 0.28 13.43 -1.97
C ARG A 201 -0.57 12.65 -1.00
N ALA A 202 0.00 12.32 0.16
CA ALA A 202 -0.67 11.61 1.22
C ALA A 202 -0.11 11.99 2.60
N THR A 203 -0.87 11.68 3.63
CA THR A 203 -0.44 11.65 5.02
C THR A 203 -0.66 10.26 5.58
N ILE A 204 0.43 9.58 5.93
CA ILE A 204 0.45 8.32 6.66
C ILE A 204 0.41 8.65 8.15
N ARG A 205 -0.74 8.43 8.78
CA ARG A 205 -0.91 8.63 10.23
C ARG A 205 -0.52 7.35 10.96
N THR A 206 0.34 7.48 11.96
CA THR A 206 0.85 6.35 12.75
C THR A 206 0.30 6.39 14.17
N GLY A 207 0.57 5.33 14.94
CA GLY A 207 0.27 5.28 16.36
C GLY A 207 1.32 5.97 17.23
N ASP A 208 2.38 6.56 16.65
CA ASP A 208 3.48 7.15 17.40
C ASP A 208 2.98 8.22 18.38
N THR A 209 3.45 8.14 19.62
CA THR A 209 3.10 9.06 20.70
C THR A 209 4.25 10.01 21.04
N THR A 210 5.37 9.90 20.33
CA THR A 210 6.54 10.76 20.54
C THR A 210 6.21 12.19 20.05
N PRO A 211 6.39 13.22 20.88
CA PRO A 211 6.11 14.60 20.46
C PRO A 211 6.91 14.98 19.22
N TYR A 212 6.25 15.60 18.24
CA TYR A 212 6.89 16.08 17.01
C TYR A 212 7.52 14.97 16.15
N ALA A 213 7.11 13.70 16.29
CA ALA A 213 7.51 12.61 15.41
C ALA A 213 6.77 12.68 14.06
N ASN A 214 6.92 13.81 13.38
CA ASN A 214 6.31 14.14 12.10
C ASN A 214 7.39 14.48 11.10
N LEU A 215 7.30 13.90 9.91
CA LEU A 215 8.25 14.11 8.85
C LEU A 215 7.56 14.18 7.49
N ILE A 216 8.12 14.98 6.59
CA ILE A 216 7.75 15.02 5.18
C ILE A 216 8.87 14.33 4.42
N VAL A 217 8.55 13.26 3.69
CA VAL A 217 9.45 12.58 2.77
C VAL A 217 9.33 13.25 1.41
N VAL A 218 10.44 13.69 0.83
CA VAL A 218 10.49 14.19 -0.55
C VAL A 218 11.14 13.14 -1.44
N ALA A 219 10.47 12.81 -2.53
CA ALA A 219 10.90 11.79 -3.49
C ALA A 219 12.08 12.27 -4.35
N GLY A 220 13.07 11.40 -4.53
CA GLY A 220 14.28 11.60 -5.33
C GLY A 220 14.48 10.55 -6.39
#